data_AF-A0AAE9FMG7-F1
#
_entry.id   AF-A0AAE9FMG7-F1
#
_cell.length_a   1.000
_cell.length_b   1.000
_cell.length_c   1.000
_cell.angle_alpha   90.00
_cell.angle_beta   90.00
_cell.angle_gamma   90.00
#
_symmetry.space_group_name_H-M   'P 1'
#
loop_
_entity.id
_entity.type
_entity.pdbx_description
1 polymer ?
#
loop_
_entity_poly.entity_id
_entity_poly.type
_entity_poly.pdbx_seq_one_letter_code
_entity_poly.pdbx_strand_id
1 'polypeptide(L)'
;MRLGFVLLVYIVGMSAASVSSIIQYDQIQTDFNITGTIKCQNAPPWCYTVQLLELDSTLNDVIGSVSGCEITNPSQDFLLEDWQLFDGVFDGNFELELLIKHDCGLEITNEKQSLSLSFGHFSTARPSFERIVEIDLSKNTTKIIGYSDWERRLGKIPH
;
A
#
# COMPACT_ATOMS: atom_id res chain seq x y z
N MET A 1 -49.87 19.02 -70.87
CA MET A 1 -50.09 19.50 -69.50
C MET A 1 -50.76 18.41 -68.67
N ARG A 2 -50.00 17.74 -67.80
CA ARG A 2 -50.49 17.13 -66.55
C ARG A 2 -49.31 17.12 -65.57
N LEU A 3 -49.47 17.88 -64.47
CA LEU A 3 -48.62 17.89 -63.29
C LEU A 3 -48.65 16.50 -62.62
N GLY A 4 -47.54 16.06 -62.05
CA GLY A 4 -47.50 14.84 -61.24
C GLY A 4 -46.21 14.67 -60.45
N PHE A 5 -46.19 15.27 -59.25
CA PHE A 5 -45.49 14.88 -58.02
C PHE A 5 -44.02 14.44 -58.07
N VAL A 6 -43.17 15.33 -57.53
CA VAL A 6 -41.85 15.04 -56.99
C VAL A 6 -41.99 14.16 -55.74
N LEU A 7 -41.32 13.01 -55.70
CA LEU A 7 -41.09 12.25 -54.48
C LEU A 7 -39.59 12.22 -54.21
N LEU A 8 -39.14 13.12 -53.32
CA LEU A 8 -37.78 13.16 -52.80
C LEU A 8 -37.71 12.18 -51.62
N VAL A 9 -37.06 11.03 -51.82
CA VAL A 9 -36.80 10.07 -50.73
C VAL A 9 -35.51 10.49 -50.02
N TYR A 10 -35.66 11.14 -48.86
CA TYR A 10 -34.57 11.35 -47.92
C TYR A 10 -34.34 10.06 -47.12
N ILE A 11 -33.28 9.31 -47.42
CA ILE A 11 -32.82 8.23 -46.55
C ILE A 11 -31.93 8.86 -45.48
N VAL A 12 -32.52 9.23 -44.36
CA VAL A 12 -31.79 9.49 -43.11
C VAL A 12 -31.63 8.14 -42.42
N GLY A 13 -30.45 7.54 -42.57
CA GLY A 13 -30.17 6.18 -42.11
C GLY A 13 -28.97 6.09 -41.17
N MET A 14 -29.22 6.42 -39.91
CA MET A 14 -28.58 5.87 -38.69
C MET A 14 -27.04 5.94 -38.61
N SER A 15 -26.55 7.00 -37.96
CA SER A 15 -25.26 6.97 -37.28
C SER A 15 -25.28 5.82 -36.27
N ALA A 16 -24.42 4.82 -36.46
CA ALA A 16 -24.09 3.88 -35.41
C ALA A 16 -23.43 4.67 -34.28
N ALA A 17 -24.21 5.05 -33.27
CA ALA A 17 -23.64 5.49 -32.01
C ALA A 17 -22.89 4.29 -31.44
N SER A 18 -21.56 4.33 -31.48
CA SER A 18 -20.72 3.41 -30.74
C SER A 18 -21.13 3.53 -29.27
N VAL A 19 -21.81 2.52 -28.76
CA VAL A 19 -22.06 2.38 -27.32
C VAL A 19 -20.70 2.03 -26.73
N SER A 20 -19.89 3.04 -26.41
CA SER A 20 -18.75 2.87 -25.54
C SER A 20 -19.32 2.53 -24.17
N SER A 21 -19.48 1.24 -23.90
CA SER A 21 -19.64 0.72 -22.55
C SER A 21 -18.37 1.09 -21.81
N ILE A 22 -18.35 2.27 -21.18
CA ILE A 22 -17.37 2.61 -20.17
C ILE A 22 -17.64 1.59 -19.05
N ILE A 23 -16.83 0.54 -18.98
CA ILE A 23 -16.78 -0.32 -17.81
C ILE A 23 -16.21 0.58 -16.72
N GLN A 24 -17.10 1.21 -15.95
CA GLN A 24 -16.73 1.90 -14.74
C GLN A 24 -16.32 0.83 -13.74
N TYR A 25 -15.02 0.52 -13.70
CA TYR A 25 -14.43 -0.17 -12.56
C TYR A 25 -14.49 0.81 -11.40
N ASP A 26 -15.41 0.59 -10.46
CA ASP A 26 -15.34 1.29 -9.18
C ASP A 26 -14.03 0.86 -8.53
N GLN A 27 -13.04 1.76 -8.57
CA GLN A 27 -11.76 1.54 -7.91
C GLN A 27 -12.02 1.50 -6.40
N ILE A 28 -11.75 0.36 -5.78
CA ILE A 28 -11.91 0.19 -4.34
C ILE A 28 -10.69 0.80 -3.67
N GLN A 29 -10.91 1.86 -2.89
CA GLN A 29 -9.88 2.39 -2.00
C GLN A 29 -9.52 1.35 -0.94
N THR A 30 -8.22 1.10 -0.80
CA THR A 30 -7.64 0.31 0.29
C THR A 30 -6.97 1.24 1.27
N ASP A 31 -7.42 1.21 2.52
CA ASP A 31 -6.79 1.92 3.63
C ASP A 31 -5.73 1.03 4.30
N PHE A 32 -4.52 1.54 4.44
CA PHE A 32 -3.39 0.85 5.07
C PHE A 32 -3.14 1.43 6.45
N ASN A 33 -3.14 0.56 7.47
CA ASN A 33 -2.85 0.93 8.85
C ASN A 33 -1.81 -0.02 9.44
N ILE A 34 -0.62 0.50 9.73
CA ILE A 34 0.45 -0.27 10.36
C ILE A 34 0.81 0.42 11.68
N THR A 35 0.63 -0.31 12.76
CA THR A 35 1.06 0.10 14.10
C THR A 35 2.21 -0.76 14.57
N GLY A 36 2.98 -0.23 15.51
CA GLY A 36 4.00 -1.05 16.13
C GLY A 36 4.85 -0.31 17.13
N THR A 37 5.78 -1.07 17.71
CA THR A 37 6.82 -0.55 18.57
C THR A 37 8.18 -0.82 17.94
N ILE A 38 9.02 0.20 17.88
CA ILE A 38 10.39 0.16 17.37
C ILE A 38 11.37 0.38 18.52
N LYS A 39 12.36 -0.49 18.65
CA LYS A 39 13.30 -0.54 19.79
C LYS A 39 14.76 -0.50 19.34
N CYS A 40 15.58 0.21 20.11
CA CYS A 40 17.03 0.27 19.98
C CYS A 40 17.68 0.14 21.37
N GLN A 41 18.48 -0.90 21.59
CA GLN A 41 19.22 -1.16 22.84
C GLN A 41 20.43 -0.24 23.03
N ASN A 42 21.07 0.21 21.94
CA ASN A 42 22.13 1.20 22.04
C ASN A 42 21.48 2.55 22.38
N ALA A 43 21.85 3.10 23.54
CA ALA A 43 21.21 4.30 24.07
C ALA A 43 21.29 5.46 23.05
N PRO A 44 20.24 6.29 22.96
CA PRO A 44 20.09 7.35 21.96
C PRO A 44 21.26 8.36 21.87
N PRO A 45 21.32 9.17 20.78
CA PRO A 45 20.27 9.37 19.77
C PRO A 45 20.22 8.26 18.71
N TRP A 46 19.00 7.93 18.28
CA TRP A 46 18.76 7.08 17.11
C TRP A 46 17.54 7.58 16.34
N CYS A 47 17.55 7.41 15.03
CA CYS A 47 16.51 7.80 14.11
C CYS A 47 16.11 6.62 13.23
N TYR A 48 14.87 6.65 12.75
CA TYR A 48 14.33 5.67 11.84
C TYR A 48 13.35 6.28 10.84
N THR A 49 13.16 5.56 9.75
CA THR A 49 12.09 5.75 8.77
C THR A 49 11.47 4.38 8.50
N VAL A 50 10.16 4.24 8.68
CA VAL A 50 9.37 3.10 8.25
C VAL A 50 8.62 3.52 6.98
N GLN A 51 8.67 2.69 5.94
CA GLN A 51 7.96 2.90 4.68
C GLN A 51 7.17 1.63 4.37
N LEU A 52 5.90 1.78 4.02
CA LEU A 52 5.15 0.72 3.36
C LEU A 52 5.35 0.89 1.86
N LEU A 53 5.84 -0.18 1.23
CA LEU A 53 6.09 -0.24 -0.19
C LEU A 53 5.11 -1.18 -0.87
N GLU A 54 4.66 -0.77 -2.04
CA GLU A 54 4.15 -1.62 -3.11
C GLU A 54 5.36 -2.02 -3.96
N LEU A 55 5.61 -3.32 -4.13
CA LEU A 55 6.77 -3.83 -4.84
C LEU A 55 6.45 -4.04 -6.31
N ASP A 56 7.05 -3.19 -7.13
CA ASP A 56 6.76 -3.15 -8.55
C ASP A 56 7.95 -3.66 -9.38
N SER A 57 7.67 -4.13 -10.59
CA SER A 57 8.71 -4.71 -11.47
C SER A 57 9.76 -3.68 -11.93
N THR A 58 9.42 -2.39 -11.92
CA THR A 58 10.27 -1.31 -12.42
C THR A 58 10.69 -0.34 -11.30
N LEU A 59 9.76 0.12 -10.46
CA LEU A 59 10.03 1.02 -9.35
C LEU A 59 9.00 0.78 -8.25
N ASN A 60 9.45 0.43 -7.05
CA ASN A 60 8.57 0.28 -5.90
C ASN A 60 7.91 1.61 -5.54
N ASP A 61 6.60 1.61 -5.35
CA ASP A 61 5.85 2.77 -4.90
C ASP A 61 5.85 2.85 -3.37
N VAL A 62 6.08 4.05 -2.84
CA VAL A 62 5.92 4.31 -1.41
C VAL A 62 4.45 4.62 -1.16
N ILE A 63 3.74 3.67 -0.57
CA ILE A 63 2.34 3.84 -0.16
C ILE A 63 2.26 4.89 0.95
N GLY A 64 3.13 4.75 1.96
CA GLY A 64 3.15 5.66 3.11
C GLY A 64 4.47 5.58 3.86
N SER A 65 4.76 6.60 4.67
CA SER A 65 5.98 6.63 5.48
C SER A 65 5.81 7.40 6.78
N VAL A 66 6.47 6.91 7.83
CA VAL A 66 6.64 7.60 9.11
C VAL A 66 8.11 7.61 9.49
N SER A 67 8.58 8.72 10.05
CA SER A 67 9.95 8.85 10.55
C SER A 67 9.95 9.42 11.96
N GLY A 68 10.94 9.02 12.75
CA GLY A 68 11.09 9.47 14.13
C GLY A 68 12.55 9.44 14.56
N CYS A 69 12.87 10.25 15.55
CA CYS A 69 14.15 10.20 16.25
C CYS A 69 13.88 10.19 17.74
N GLU A 70 14.55 9.29 18.44
CA GLU A 70 14.51 9.23 19.89
C GLU A 70 15.83 9.70 20.51
N ILE A 71 15.68 10.47 21.58
CA ILE A 71 16.80 11.15 22.26
C ILE A 71 17.04 10.53 23.64
N THR A 72 16.01 9.95 24.24
CA THR A 72 16.09 9.43 25.61
C THR A 72 15.52 8.03 25.75
N ASN A 73 14.56 7.64 24.91
CA ASN A 73 13.90 6.35 25.06
C ASN A 73 14.55 5.29 24.17
N PRO A 74 14.71 4.04 24.66
CA PRO A 74 15.16 2.92 23.84
C PRO A 74 14.04 2.34 22.97
N SER A 75 12.83 2.92 23.02
CA SER A 75 11.63 2.40 22.37
C SER A 75 10.69 3.54 22.03
N GLN A 76 10.03 3.43 20.88
CA GLN A 76 8.99 4.36 20.45
C GLN A 76 7.84 3.59 19.77
N ASP A 77 6.61 4.01 20.00
CA ASP A 77 5.47 3.53 19.22
C ASP A 77 5.29 4.38 17.95
N PHE A 78 4.83 3.76 16.88
CA PHE A 78 4.54 4.44 15.62
C PHE A 78 3.20 4.01 15.03
N LEU A 79 2.67 4.88 14.18
CA LEU A 79 1.49 4.67 13.37
C LEU A 79 1.81 5.16 11.95
N LEU A 80 1.56 4.28 10.98
CA LEU A 80 1.61 4.59 9.55
C LEU A 80 0.21 4.36 9.00
N GLU A 81 -0.42 5.44 8.54
CA GLU A 81 -1.75 5.42 7.92
C GLU A 81 -1.66 6.09 6.55
N ASP A 82 -2.09 5.38 5.51
CA ASP A 82 -2.21 5.90 4.15
C ASP A 82 -3.27 5.10 3.37
N TRP A 83 -3.52 5.46 2.10
CA TRP A 83 -4.48 4.75 1.27
C TRP A 83 -4.05 4.70 -0.20
N GLN A 84 -4.52 3.68 -0.93
CA GLN A 84 -4.30 3.56 -2.37
C GLN A 84 -5.54 2.97 -3.07
N LEU A 85 -5.83 3.44 -4.28
CA LEU A 85 -7.01 3.01 -5.05
C LEU A 85 -6.79 1.73 -5.86
N PHE A 86 -5.58 1.54 -6.38
CA PHE A 86 -5.20 0.43 -7.26
C PHE A 86 -3.69 0.49 -7.51
N ASP A 87 -3.00 -0.64 -7.61
CA ASP A 87 -1.56 -0.74 -7.96
C ASP A 87 -1.27 -0.65 -9.47
N GLY A 88 -2.29 -0.77 -10.34
CA GLY A 88 -2.09 -0.71 -11.80
C GLY A 88 -1.79 -2.06 -12.45
N VAL A 89 -1.59 -3.13 -11.68
CA VAL A 89 -1.26 -4.49 -12.10
C VAL A 89 -2.53 -5.34 -12.31
N PHE A 90 -2.53 -6.15 -13.38
CA PHE A 90 -3.71 -6.92 -13.80
C PHE A 90 -4.03 -8.15 -12.93
N ASP A 91 -3.20 -8.51 -11.95
CA ASP A 91 -3.44 -9.67 -11.09
C ASP A 91 -4.28 -9.33 -9.84
N GLY A 92 -4.49 -8.03 -9.59
CA GLY A 92 -5.40 -7.51 -8.57
C GLY A 92 -4.87 -7.65 -7.14
N ASN A 93 -3.56 -7.63 -6.93
CA ASN A 93 -2.95 -7.65 -5.61
C ASN A 93 -1.83 -6.62 -5.50
N PHE A 94 -1.72 -6.01 -4.33
CA PHE A 94 -0.54 -5.27 -3.90
C PHE A 94 0.54 -6.25 -3.43
N GLU A 95 1.79 -6.06 -3.86
CA GLU A 95 2.95 -6.76 -3.32
C GLU A 95 3.56 -5.95 -2.16
N LEU A 96 3.15 -6.23 -0.92
CA LEU A 96 3.46 -5.33 0.20
C LEU A 96 4.76 -5.69 0.93
N GLU A 97 5.62 -4.70 1.17
CA GLU A 97 6.80 -4.79 2.01
C GLU A 97 6.93 -3.59 2.95
N LEU A 98 7.26 -3.83 4.22
CA LEU A 98 7.70 -2.78 5.13
C LEU A 98 9.22 -2.63 4.99
N LEU A 99 9.69 -1.46 4.57
CA LEU A 99 11.11 -1.09 4.57
C LEU A 99 11.41 -0.16 5.74
N ILE A 100 12.38 -0.53 6.58
CA ILE A 100 12.79 0.27 7.73
C ILE A 100 14.25 0.66 7.54
N LYS A 101 14.54 1.96 7.60
CA LYS A 101 15.89 2.53 7.55
C LYS A 101 16.21 3.15 8.90
N HIS A 102 17.40 2.95 9.45
CA HIS A 102 17.76 3.47 10.76
C HIS A 102 19.27 3.68 10.93
N ASP A 103 19.63 4.38 12.02
CA ASP A 103 21.02 4.55 12.46
C ASP A 103 21.29 3.97 13.87
N CYS A 104 20.31 3.27 14.45
CA CYS A 104 20.48 2.58 15.74
C CYS A 104 21.76 1.72 15.75
N GLY A 105 22.64 2.03 16.72
CA GLY A 105 23.87 1.28 16.94
C GLY A 105 25.01 1.56 15.94
N LEU A 106 24.86 2.59 15.11
CA LEU A 106 25.95 3.12 14.30
C LEU A 106 26.67 4.24 15.04
N GLU A 107 28.00 4.27 14.94
CA GLU A 107 28.73 5.51 15.17
C GLU A 107 28.36 6.53 14.07
N ILE A 108 28.32 7.82 14.42
CA ILE A 108 27.81 8.97 13.63
C ILE A 108 28.46 9.10 12.22
N THR A 109 29.45 8.28 11.91
CA THR A 109 30.21 8.24 10.65
C THR A 109 29.73 7.21 9.63
N ASN A 110 28.80 6.29 9.93
CA ASN A 110 28.50 5.11 9.09
C ASN A 110 27.10 5.07 8.43
N GLU A 111 27.02 4.35 7.31
CA GLU A 111 25.86 4.16 6.41
C GLU A 111 24.59 3.68 7.13
N LYS A 112 23.43 4.29 6.81
CA LYS A 112 22.12 3.87 7.35
C LYS A 112 21.87 2.38 7.12
N GLN A 113 21.51 1.66 8.18
CA GLN A 113 21.10 0.27 8.11
C GLN A 113 19.67 0.16 7.59
N SER A 114 19.37 -0.93 6.90
CA SER A 114 18.03 -1.24 6.40
C SER A 114 17.62 -2.68 6.71
N LEU A 115 16.34 -2.85 7.03
CA LEU A 115 15.68 -4.13 7.19
C LEU A 115 14.33 -4.08 6.50
N SER A 116 13.86 -5.24 6.04
CA SER A 116 12.57 -5.35 5.41
C SER A 116 11.72 -6.49 5.98
N LEU A 117 10.40 -6.31 5.91
CA LEU A 117 9.40 -7.28 6.30
C LEU A 117 8.38 -7.41 5.17
N SER A 118 8.45 -8.51 4.43
CA SER A 118 7.45 -8.81 3.41
C SER A 118 6.12 -9.24 4.04
N PHE A 119 5.02 -8.68 3.54
CA PHE A 119 3.66 -9.11 3.85
C PHE A 119 3.05 -9.99 2.74
N GLY A 120 3.71 -10.08 1.59
CA GLY A 120 3.26 -10.82 0.42
C GLY A 120 2.11 -10.12 -0.31
N HIS A 121 1.36 -10.91 -1.08
CA HIS A 121 0.25 -10.42 -1.89
C HIS A 121 -0.98 -10.07 -1.05
N PHE A 122 -1.53 -8.88 -1.25
CA PHE A 122 -2.75 -8.41 -0.63
C PHE A 122 -3.76 -7.93 -1.67
N SER A 123 -4.95 -8.52 -1.69
CA SER A 123 -5.93 -8.23 -2.74
C SER A 123 -6.44 -6.78 -2.71
N THR A 124 -6.44 -6.13 -3.88
CA THR A 124 -7.01 -4.78 -4.10
C THR A 124 -8.52 -4.73 -3.92
N ALA A 125 -9.19 -5.88 -3.84
CA ALA A 125 -10.62 -5.95 -3.55
C ALA A 125 -10.97 -5.74 -2.07
N ARG A 126 -9.96 -5.56 -1.19
CA ARG A 126 -10.15 -5.41 0.24
C ARG A 126 -10.00 -3.95 0.66
N PRO A 127 -10.95 -3.41 1.44
CA PRO A 127 -10.94 -2.00 1.79
C PRO A 127 -9.92 -1.65 2.87
N SER A 128 -9.37 -2.62 3.61
CA SER A 128 -8.41 -2.34 4.67
C SER A 128 -7.33 -3.40 4.84
N PHE A 129 -6.11 -2.93 5.04
CA PHE A 129 -4.94 -3.69 5.43
C PHE A 129 -4.45 -3.22 6.79
N GLU A 130 -4.44 -4.10 7.80
CA GLU A 130 -4.00 -3.75 9.15
C GLU A 130 -2.93 -4.70 9.66
N ARG A 131 -1.81 -4.16 10.15
CA ARG A 131 -0.74 -4.96 10.76
C ARG A 131 -0.26 -4.33 12.06
N ILE A 132 0.04 -5.18 13.04
CA ILE A 132 0.77 -4.79 14.25
C ILE A 132 2.13 -5.46 14.20
N VAL A 133 3.20 -4.67 14.23
CA VAL A 133 4.57 -5.16 14.12
C VAL A 133 5.43 -4.80 15.32
N GLU A 134 6.39 -5.66 15.63
CA GLU A 134 7.49 -5.35 16.54
C GLU A 134 8.79 -5.28 15.74
N ILE A 135 9.56 -4.21 15.95
CA ILE A 135 10.84 -3.96 15.29
C ILE A 135 11.93 -3.82 16.37
N ASP A 136 12.95 -4.67 16.31
CA ASP A 136 14.15 -4.60 17.15
C ASP A 136 15.34 -4.28 16.26
N LEU A 137 15.72 -3.00 16.24
CA LEU A 137 16.80 -2.48 15.39
C LEU A 137 18.17 -3.00 15.83
N SER A 138 18.35 -3.26 17.13
CA SER A 138 19.63 -3.77 17.64
C SER A 138 19.87 -5.22 17.28
N LYS A 139 18.81 -6.00 17.10
CA LYS A 139 18.88 -7.38 16.59
C LYS A 139 18.67 -7.49 15.09
N ASN A 140 18.31 -6.39 14.43
CA ASN A 140 17.91 -6.36 13.03
C ASN A 140 16.75 -7.35 12.73
N THR A 141 15.73 -7.36 13.58
CA THR A 141 14.59 -8.30 13.46
C THR A 141 13.25 -7.59 13.43
N THR A 142 12.32 -8.15 12.65
CA THR A 142 10.92 -7.72 12.57
C THR A 142 9.99 -8.90 12.79
N LYS A 143 8.84 -8.66 13.43
CA LYS A 143 7.80 -9.67 13.61
C LYS A 143 6.42 -9.06 13.46
N ILE A 144 5.53 -9.78 12.78
CA ILE A 144 4.09 -9.51 12.82
C ILE A 144 3.56 -10.13 14.11
N ILE A 145 3.04 -9.29 15.01
CA ILE A 145 2.51 -9.72 16.31
C ILE A 145 0.99 -9.60 16.39
N GLY A 146 0.38 -8.93 15.41
CA GLY A 146 -1.06 -8.78 15.34
C GLY A 146 -1.54 -8.56 13.92
N TYR A 147 -2.76 -9.00 13.71
CA TYR A 147 -3.52 -8.83 12.47
C TYR A 147 -4.84 -8.18 12.82
N SER A 148 -5.49 -7.63 11.81
CA SER A 148 -6.86 -7.17 11.89
C SER A 148 -7.78 -8.18 12.59
N ASP A 149 -8.84 -7.66 13.23
CA ASP A 149 -9.89 -8.50 13.82
C ASP A 149 -10.52 -9.44 12.77
N TRP A 150 -10.56 -9.04 11.50
CA TRP A 150 -11.14 -9.84 10.42
C TRP A 150 -10.25 -11.02 10.01
N GLU A 151 -8.92 -10.87 9.96
CA GLU A 151 -7.99 -11.97 9.68
C GLU A 151 -7.95 -12.98 10.81
N ARG A 152 -8.06 -12.51 12.06
CA ARG A 152 -8.20 -13.38 13.23
C ARG A 152 -9.44 -14.27 13.12
N ARG A 153 -10.56 -13.75 12.62
CA ARG A 153 -11.80 -14.53 12.42
C ARG A 153 -11.73 -15.57 11.31
N LEU A 154 -10.82 -15.43 10.35
CA LEU A 154 -10.63 -16.39 9.25
C LEU A 154 -9.69 -17.55 9.60
N GLY A 155 -9.21 -17.65 10.85
CA GLY A 155 -8.40 -18.78 11.30
C GLY A 155 -7.01 -18.88 10.65
N LYS A 156 -6.51 -17.80 10.05
CA LYS A 156 -5.19 -17.76 9.40
C LYS A 156 -4.01 -17.64 10.38
N ILE A 157 -4.25 -17.76 11.69
CA ILE A 157 -3.22 -17.69 12.72
C ILE A 157 -3.50 -18.81 13.75
N PRO A 158 -2.56 -19.73 14.00
CA PRO A 158 -2.69 -20.65 15.13
C PRO A 158 -2.56 -19.86 16.44
N HIS A 159 -3.44 -20.17 17.40
CA HIS A 159 -3.42 -19.64 18.76
C HIS A 159 -2.08 -19.87 19.46
#